data_AF-A0A6I1W2F2-F1
#
_entry.id   AF-A0A6I1W2F2-F1
#
_cell.length_a   1.000
_cell.length_b   1.000
_cell.length_c   1.000
_cell.angle_alpha   90.00
_cell.angle_beta   90.00
_cell.angle_gamma   90.00
#
_symmetry.space_group_name_H-M   'P 1'
#
loop_
_entity.id
_entity.type
_entity.pdbx_description
1 polymer ?
#
loop_
_entity_poly.entity_id
_entity_poly.type
_entity_poly.pdbx_seq_one_letter_code
_entity_poly.pdbx_strand_id
1 'polypeptide(L)'
;LPQMAAQYRSRKDFLFQGPALHLFVVTLRCNHTCQYCQVSRAPLGGSGHDLSEADARAAVERMFESNSRVLTVEFQGGEPLLAFE
;
A
#
# COMPACT_ATOMS: atom_id res chain seq x y z
N LEU A 1 -21.95 7.38 32.14
CA LEU A 1 -22.49 6.64 30.97
C LEU A 1 -22.31 7.40 29.64
N PRO A 2 -22.70 8.69 29.49
CA PRO A 2 -22.61 9.39 28.20
C PRO A 2 -21.17 9.58 27.69
N GLN A 3 -20.25 9.89 28.60
CA GLN A 3 -18.83 10.07 28.26
C GLN A 3 -18.19 8.77 27.73
N MET A 4 -18.49 7.62 28.34
CA MET A 4 -18.02 6.31 27.84
C MET A 4 -18.59 6.00 26.45
N ALA A 5 -19.87 6.29 26.21
CA ALA A 5 -20.48 6.10 24.89
C ALA A 5 -19.84 6.99 23.81
N ALA A 6 -19.51 8.25 24.14
CA ALA A 6 -18.82 9.17 23.24
C ALA A 6 -17.38 8.70 22.92
N GLN A 7 -16.61 8.30 23.95
CA GLN A 7 -15.28 7.74 23.77
C GLN A 7 -15.30 6.47 22.90
N TYR A 8 -16.27 5.59 23.15
CA TYR A 8 -16.43 4.37 22.36
C TYR A 8 -16.71 4.69 20.88
N ARG A 9 -17.64 5.61 20.60
CA ARG A 9 -17.91 6.06 19.23
C ARG A 9 -16.67 6.61 18.55
N SER A 10 -15.92 7.50 19.19
CA SER A 10 -14.69 8.07 18.62
C SER A 10 -13.64 7.00 18.31
N ARG A 11 -13.39 6.06 19.24
CA ARG A 11 -12.43 4.97 19.02
C ARG A 11 -12.85 3.99 17.93
N LYS A 12 -14.14 3.89 17.65
CA LYS A 12 -14.73 2.95 16.69
C LYS A 12 -15.19 3.60 15.39
N ASP A 13 -14.92 4.89 15.20
CA ASP A 13 -15.36 5.65 14.03
C ASP A 13 -14.83 5.05 12.71
N PHE A 14 -13.64 4.42 12.76
CA PHE A 14 -13.05 3.70 11.63
C PHE A 14 -13.94 2.59 11.06
N LEU A 15 -14.90 2.05 11.83
CA LEU A 15 -15.84 1.03 11.33
C LEU A 15 -16.81 1.58 10.27
N PHE A 16 -16.97 2.90 10.22
CA PHE A 16 -17.82 3.58 9.24
C PHE A 16 -17.01 4.22 8.11
N GLN A 17 -15.70 3.96 8.05
CA GLN A 17 -14.79 4.44 7.02
C GLN A 17 -14.21 3.26 6.24
N GLY A 18 -13.88 3.51 4.99
CA GLY A 18 -13.25 2.56 4.09
C GLY A 18 -11.75 2.47 4.36
N PRO A 19 -11.04 1.59 3.63
CA PRO A 19 -9.59 1.49 3.73
C PRO A 19 -8.93 2.86 3.53
N ALA A 20 -8.21 3.32 4.54
CA ALA A 20 -7.47 4.58 4.50
C ALA A 20 -6.04 4.37 4.01
N LEU A 21 -5.45 3.20 4.27
CA LEU A 21 -4.09 2.84 3.88
C LEU A 21 -4.13 1.90 2.68
N HIS A 22 -3.45 2.30 1.60
CA HIS A 22 -3.33 1.52 0.36
C HIS A 22 -1.85 1.27 0.08
N LEU A 23 -1.44 0.00 0.06
CA LEU A 23 -0.07 -0.43 -0.19
C LEU A 23 0.06 -0.86 -1.65
N PHE A 24 0.95 -0.22 -2.40
CA PHE A 24 1.24 -0.59 -3.77
C PHE A 24 2.65 -1.18 -3.85
N VAL A 25 2.70 -2.47 -4.20
CA VAL A 25 3.95 -3.13 -4.55
C VAL A 25 4.28 -2.79 -6.00
N VAL A 26 5.15 -1.80 -6.19
CA VAL A 26 5.45 -1.24 -7.52
C VAL A 26 6.51 -2.04 -8.27
N THR A 27 7.34 -2.78 -7.54
CA THR A 27 8.33 -3.71 -8.11
C THR A 27 8.75 -4.77 -7.10
N LEU A 28 9.12 -5.96 -7.57
CA LEU A 28 9.85 -6.95 -6.77
C LEU A 28 11.38 -6.84 -6.94
N ARG A 29 11.87 -6.00 -7.85
CA ARG A 29 13.31 -5.81 -8.07
C ARG A 29 13.95 -5.20 -6.83
N CYS A 30 15.13 -5.70 -6.46
CA CYS A 30 15.92 -5.15 -5.36
C CYS A 30 17.42 -5.30 -5.64
N ASN A 31 18.18 -4.24 -5.36
CA ASN A 31 19.64 -4.19 -5.44
C ASN A 31 20.34 -4.85 -4.23
N HIS A 32 19.60 -5.34 -3.24
CA HIS A 32 20.15 -5.99 -2.05
C HIS A 32 19.68 -7.44 -1.89
N THR A 33 20.45 -8.20 -1.11
CA THR A 33 20.12 -9.59 -0.71
C THR A 33 20.17 -9.69 0.81
N CYS A 34 19.19 -9.08 1.46
CA CYS A 34 19.13 -9.10 2.92
C CYS A 34 18.77 -10.51 3.41
N GLN A 35 19.58 -11.07 4.31
CA GLN A 35 19.34 -12.40 4.90
C GLN A 35 18.05 -12.48 5.71
N TYR A 36 17.57 -11.33 6.18
CA TYR A 36 16.34 -11.18 6.95
C TYR A 36 15.14 -10.75 6.10
N CYS A 37 15.29 -10.65 4.77
CA CYS A 37 14.17 -10.27 3.91
C CYS A 37 13.11 -11.37 3.93
N GLN A 38 11.90 -11.03 4.39
CA GLN A 38 10.79 -11.98 4.49
C GLN A 38 10.00 -12.13 3.18
N VAL A 39 10.33 -11.33 2.17
CA VAL A 39 9.65 -11.31 0.87
C VAL A 39 10.58 -11.78 -0.24
N SER A 40 10.00 -12.37 -1.29
CA SER A 40 10.71 -12.76 -2.50
C SER A 40 11.17 -11.53 -3.28
N ARG A 41 12.45 -11.49 -3.65
CA ARG A 41 13.02 -10.44 -4.49
C ARG A 41 13.30 -10.95 -5.90
N ALA A 42 13.22 -10.03 -6.86
CA ALA A 42 13.76 -10.20 -8.20
C ALA A 42 15.14 -9.53 -8.32
N PRO A 43 16.05 -10.07 -9.15
CA PRO A 43 17.31 -9.40 -9.47
C PRO A 43 17.05 -8.14 -10.31
N LEU A 44 18.02 -7.21 -10.33
CA LEU A 44 17.91 -5.95 -11.07
C LEU A 44 17.60 -6.13 -12.56
N GLY A 45 18.19 -7.14 -13.21
CA GLY A 45 17.94 -7.46 -14.62
C GLY A 45 16.70 -8.32 -14.87
N GLY A 46 15.89 -8.61 -13.84
CA GLY A 46 14.66 -9.39 -13.99
C GLY A 46 13.55 -8.57 -14.64
N SER A 47 12.94 -9.10 -15.70
CA SER A 47 11.79 -8.47 -16.39
C SER A 47 10.46 -8.97 -15.83
N GLY A 48 9.40 -8.16 -15.95
CA GLY A 48 8.03 -8.58 -15.59
C GLY A 48 7.77 -8.61 -14.08
N HIS A 49 8.58 -7.87 -13.32
CA HIS A 49 8.45 -7.75 -11.86
C HIS A 49 7.96 -6.39 -11.41
N ASP A 50 7.65 -5.50 -12.35
CA ASP A 50 7.14 -4.16 -12.09
C ASP A 50 5.63 -4.13 -12.29
N LEU A 51 4.96 -3.30 -11.52
CA LEU A 51 3.54 -3.01 -11.69
C LEU A 51 3.33 -2.30 -13.04
N SER A 52 2.44 -2.83 -13.89
CA SER A 52 2.15 -2.21 -15.18
C SER A 52 1.46 -0.86 -15.00
N GLU A 53 1.59 0.07 -15.95
CA GLU A 53 0.89 1.36 -15.89
C GLU A 53 -0.64 1.17 -15.85
N ALA A 54 -1.15 0.18 -16.60
CA ALA A 54 -2.57 -0.16 -16.61
C ALA A 54 -3.06 -0.60 -15.23
N ASP A 55 -2.31 -1.49 -14.56
CA ASP A 55 -2.65 -1.96 -13.22
C ASP A 55 -2.46 -0.86 -12.18
N ALA A 56 -1.44 -0.01 -12.31
CA ALA A 56 -1.22 1.15 -11.44
C ALA A 56 -2.40 2.13 -11.52
N ARG A 57 -2.92 2.40 -12.72
CA ARG A 57 -4.10 3.24 -12.93
C ARG A 57 -5.34 2.62 -12.27
N ALA A 58 -5.58 1.33 -12.50
CA ALA A 58 -6.69 0.61 -11.87
C ALA A 58 -6.57 0.60 -10.34
N ALA A 59 -5.37 0.47 -9.79
CA ALA A 59 -5.12 0.50 -8.35
C ALA A 59 -5.41 1.88 -7.75
N VAL A 60 -5.05 2.96 -8.44
CA VAL A 60 -5.38 4.33 -8.04
C VAL A 60 -6.89 4.60 -8.11
N GLU A 61 -7.57 4.15 -9.17
CA GLU A 61 -9.04 4.22 -9.27
C GLU A 61 -9.69 3.49 -8.08
N ARG A 62 -9.22 2.26 -7.80
CA ARG A 62 -9.71 1.45 -6.68
C ARG A 62 -9.48 2.12 -5.32
N MET A 63 -8.37 2.82 -5.14
CA MET A 63 -8.09 3.58 -3.92
C MET A 63 -9.12 4.70 -3.72
N PHE A 64 -9.46 5.42 -4.79
CA PHE A 64 -10.43 6.54 -4.73
C PHE A 64 -11.89 6.10 -4.52
N GLU A 65 -12.21 4.81 -4.70
CA GLU A 65 -13.51 4.25 -4.30
C GLU A 65 -13.69 4.20 -2.77
N SER A 66 -12.62 4.33 -1.99
CA SER A 66 -12.71 4.37 -0.53
C SER A 66 -13.44 5.62 -0.06
N ASN A 67 -14.41 5.46 0.85
CA ASN A 67 -15.10 6.58 1.49
C ASN A 67 -14.33 7.17 2.69
N SER A 68 -13.07 6.75 2.92
CA SER A 68 -12.22 7.37 3.92
C SER A 68 -11.97 8.84 3.57
N ARG A 69 -11.98 9.71 4.58
CA ARG A 69 -11.74 11.15 4.39
C ARG A 69 -10.28 11.48 4.08
N VAL A 70 -9.37 10.60 4.49
CA VAL A 70 -7.94 10.74 4.30
C VAL A 70 -7.43 9.42 3.75
N LEU A 71 -6.69 9.49 2.65
CA LEU A 71 -6.08 8.35 1.99
C LEU A 71 -4.57 8.47 2.15
N THR A 72 -3.93 7.37 2.54
CA THR A 72 -2.49 7.22 2.67
C THR A 72 -2.05 6.17 1.67
N VAL A 73 -1.01 6.49 0.89
CA VAL A 73 -0.37 5.55 -0.04
C VAL A 73 1.01 5.19 0.48
N GLU A 74 1.30 3.90 0.53
CA GLU A 74 2.63 3.38 0.79
C GLU A 74 3.13 2.61 -0.43
N PHE A 75 4.22 3.06 -1.02
CA PHE A 75 4.93 2.31 -2.04
C PHE A 75 5.85 1.30 -1.37
N GLN A 76 5.63 0.02 -1.66
CA GLN A 76 6.38 -1.10 -1.12
C GLN A 76 6.92 -1.99 -2.26
N GLY A 77 7.58 -3.09 -1.90
CA GLY A 77 8.12 -4.07 -2.84
C GLY A 77 9.52 -4.52 -2.46
N GLY A 78 10.38 -4.68 -3.47
CA GLY A 78 11.83 -4.78 -3.28
C GLY A 78 12.41 -3.42 -2.89
N GLU A 79 13.19 -2.80 -3.77
CA GLU A 79 13.55 -1.38 -3.66
C GLU A 79 12.56 -0.58 -4.54
N PRO A 80 11.58 0.13 -3.95
CA PRO A 80 10.49 0.75 -4.71
C PRO A 80 10.96 1.78 -5.75
N LEU A 81 12.08 2.44 -5.52
CA LEU A 81 12.59 3.47 -6.44
C LEU A 81 13.02 2.90 -7.79
N LEU A 82 13.38 1.61 -7.86
CA LEU A 82 13.77 0.95 -9.11
C LEU A 82 12.63 0.90 -10.14
N ALA A 83 11.37 0.97 -9.70
CA ALA A 83 10.21 0.97 -10.59
C ALA A 83 10.11 2.22 -11.49
N PHE A 84 10.90 3.26 -11.21
CA PHE A 84 10.87 4.55 -11.88
C PHE A 84 12.20 4.92 -12.56
N GLU A 85 13.13 3.96 -12.64
CA GLU A 85 14.43 4.07 -13.32
C GLU A 85 14.44 3.37 -14.69
#